data_AF-A0A9X7HJX0-F1
#
_entry.id   AF-A0A9X7HJX0-F1
#
_cell.length_a   1.000
_cell.length_b   1.000
_cell.length_c   1.000
_cell.angle_alpha   90.00
_cell.angle_beta   90.00
_cell.angle_gamma   90.00
#
_symmetry.space_group_name_H-M   'P 1'
#
loop_
_entity.id
_entity.type
_entity.pdbx_description
1 polymer ?
#
loop_
_entity_poly.entity_id
_entity_poly.type
_entity_poly.pdbx_seq_one_letter_code
_entity_poly.pdbx_strand_id
1 'polypeptide(L)'
;MAINAQTVEQYYQSNLDEALKKVSEILGDQKKQPNFNGLVGGKNKTYGVDIKDHDSPESYVKAWMDGHEGVYKKDRNINPSFTKDDRSSYKIQALLEDQFLRGFIECYLIRSYFKNR
;
A
#
# COMPACT_ATOMS: atom_id res chain seq x y z
N MET A 1 7.90 -7.70 -19.26
CA MET A 1 9.02 -8.20 -18.43
C MET A 1 8.40 -8.93 -17.26
N ALA A 2 8.83 -10.16 -16.97
CA ALA A 2 8.34 -10.89 -15.80
C ALA A 2 8.86 -10.21 -14.52
N ILE A 3 7.95 -9.90 -13.59
CA ILE A 3 8.32 -9.41 -12.27
C ILE A 3 8.98 -10.56 -11.51
N ASN A 4 10.20 -10.37 -11.02
CA ASN A 4 10.93 -11.39 -10.26
C ASN A 4 11.15 -10.95 -8.80
N ALA A 5 11.20 -11.91 -7.89
CA ALA A 5 11.29 -11.65 -6.45
C ALA A 5 12.60 -10.93 -6.03
N GLN A 6 13.72 -11.22 -6.70
CA GLN A 6 15.03 -10.66 -6.34
C GLN A 6 15.12 -9.16 -6.67
N THR A 7 14.71 -8.76 -7.87
CA THR A 7 14.66 -7.36 -8.31
C THR A 7 13.68 -6.57 -7.44
N VAL A 8 12.55 -7.16 -7.06
CA VAL A 8 11.58 -6.56 -6.14
C VAL A 8 12.19 -6.34 -4.75
N GLU A 9 12.88 -7.34 -4.18
CA GLU A 9 13.53 -7.17 -2.87
C GLU A 9 14.64 -6.12 -2.94
N GLN A 10 15.46 -6.11 -3.99
CA GLN A 10 16.51 -5.11 -4.19
C GLN A 10 15.93 -3.70 -4.25
N TYR A 11 14.90 -3.48 -5.07
CA TYR A 11 14.21 -2.19 -5.14
C TYR A 11 13.65 -1.79 -3.76
N TYR A 12 12.98 -2.71 -3.07
CA TYR A 12 12.41 -2.44 -1.76
C TYR A 12 13.48 -1.98 -0.76
N GLN A 13 14.60 -2.69 -0.66
CA GLN A 13 15.68 -2.35 0.27
C GLN A 13 16.36 -1.02 -0.09
N SER A 14 16.64 -0.78 -1.38
CA SER A 14 17.29 0.45 -1.83
C SER A 14 16.43 1.71 -1.65
N ASN A 15 15.10 1.58 -1.58
CA ASN A 15 14.17 2.71 -1.51
C ASN A 15 13.47 2.84 -0.15
N LEU A 16 13.71 1.93 0.80
CA LEU A 16 12.99 1.88 2.07
C LEU A 16 13.12 3.17 2.88
N ASP A 17 14.32 3.71 3.04
CA ASP A 17 14.55 4.90 3.86
C ASP A 17 13.89 6.14 3.26
N GLU A 18 13.97 6.31 1.93
CA GLU A 18 13.30 7.40 1.23
C GLU A 18 11.77 7.28 1.33
N ALA A 19 11.23 6.08 1.18
CA ALA A 19 9.80 5.83 1.35
C ALA A 19 9.35 6.14 2.77
N LEU A 20 10.06 5.68 3.80
CA LEU A 20 9.72 5.99 5.19
C LEU A 20 9.79 7.48 5.49
N LYS A 21 10.78 8.20 4.93
CA LYS A 21 10.89 9.65 5.04
C LYS A 21 9.66 10.34 4.42
N LYS A 22 9.31 10.03 3.17
CA LYS A 22 8.14 10.61 2.48
C LYS A 22 6.83 10.28 3.17
N VAL A 23 6.65 9.04 3.64
CA VAL A 23 5.46 8.65 4.41
C VAL A 23 5.38 9.48 5.70
N SER A 24 6.50 9.72 6.38
CA SER A 24 6.54 10.53 7.59
C SER A 24 6.18 11.99 7.31
N GLU A 25 6.68 12.56 6.21
CA GLU A 25 6.35 13.92 5.76
C GLU A 25 4.86 14.07 5.44
N ILE A 26 4.29 13.11 4.69
CA ILE A 26 2.88 13.14 4.32
C ILE A 26 1.97 12.91 5.54
N LEU A 27 2.32 12.02 6.46
CA LEU A 27 1.45 11.72 7.61
C LEU A 27 1.72 12.61 8.83
N GLY A 28 2.78 13.41 8.82
CA GLY A 28 3.12 14.35 9.89
C GLY A 28 3.70 13.68 11.14
N ASP A 29 4.11 12.40 11.05
CA ASP A 29 4.67 11.66 12.18
C ASP A 29 5.72 10.63 11.73
N GLN A 30 6.74 10.42 12.56
CA GLN A 30 7.87 9.55 12.21
C GLN A 30 7.39 8.10 12.03
N LYS A 31 7.53 7.59 10.80
CA LYS A 31 7.22 6.19 10.46
C LYS A 31 8.47 5.35 10.40
N LYS A 32 8.37 4.15 10.97
CA LYS A 32 9.34 3.07 10.81
C LYS A 32 8.72 1.95 9.97
N GLN A 33 9.55 1.03 9.50
CA GLN A 33 9.12 -0.11 8.69
C GLN A 33 7.92 -0.89 9.28
N PRO A 34 7.84 -1.20 10.60
CA PRO A 34 6.68 -1.87 11.16
C PRO A 34 5.38 -1.07 11.00
N ASN A 35 5.45 0.27 11.09
CA ASN A 35 4.30 1.14 10.87
C ASN A 35 3.82 1.04 9.43
N PHE A 36 4.75 1.07 8.45
CA PHE A 36 4.41 0.94 7.03
C PHE A 36 3.78 -0.43 6.72
N ASN A 37 4.33 -1.51 7.28
CA ASN A 37 3.78 -2.86 7.12
C ASN A 37 2.34 -2.95 7.62
N GLY A 38 2.04 -2.39 8.79
CA GLY A 38 0.69 -2.36 9.33
C GLY A 38 -0.25 -1.44 8.53
N LEU A 39 0.28 -0.35 7.98
CA LEU A 39 -0.47 0.62 7.19
C LEU A 39 -0.94 0.02 5.86
N VAL A 40 -0.06 -0.68 5.14
CA VAL A 40 -0.35 -1.24 3.81
C VAL A 40 -0.75 -2.71 3.89
N GLY A 41 0.11 -3.58 4.42
CA GLY A 41 -0.12 -5.03 4.48
C GLY A 41 -1.29 -5.43 5.38
N GLY A 42 -1.54 -4.64 6.43
CA GLY A 42 -2.70 -4.85 7.33
C GLY A 42 -4.07 -4.63 6.67
N LYS A 43 -4.12 -4.12 5.43
CA LYS A 43 -5.38 -3.76 4.75
C LYS A 43 -5.98 -4.83 3.87
N ASN A 44 -5.28 -5.93 3.62
CA ASN A 44 -5.78 -7.05 2.82
C ASN A 44 -7.19 -7.48 3.26
N LYS A 45 -7.37 -7.75 4.56
CA LYS A 45 -8.69 -8.10 5.11
C LYS A 45 -9.73 -6.99 4.98
N THR A 46 -9.34 -5.73 5.19
CA THR A 46 -10.25 -4.57 5.03
C THR A 46 -10.71 -4.42 3.59
N TYR A 47 -9.84 -4.75 2.62
CA TYR A 47 -10.09 -4.62 1.20
C TYR A 47 -10.67 -5.90 0.57
N GLY A 48 -10.87 -6.95 1.36
CA GLY A 48 -11.43 -8.22 0.88
C GLY A 48 -10.49 -8.97 -0.06
N VAL A 49 -9.17 -8.84 0.15
CA VAL A 49 -8.14 -9.45 -0.71
C VAL A 49 -7.41 -10.54 0.06
N ASP A 50 -7.37 -11.75 -0.49
CA ASP A 50 -6.48 -12.83 -0.05
C ASP A 50 -5.43 -13.09 -1.14
N ILE A 51 -4.15 -13.13 -0.77
CA ILE A 51 -3.02 -13.41 -1.68
C ILE A 51 -3.21 -14.75 -2.38
N LYS A 52 -3.82 -15.74 -1.72
CA LYS A 52 -4.01 -17.10 -2.26
C LYS A 52 -5.01 -17.16 -3.40
N ASP A 53 -5.88 -16.17 -3.52
CA ASP A 53 -6.90 -16.11 -4.58
C ASP A 53 -6.33 -15.57 -5.91
N HIS A 54 -5.04 -15.22 -5.95
CA HIS A 54 -4.41 -14.60 -7.10
C HIS A 54 -3.29 -15.47 -7.71
N ASP A 55 -3.33 -15.58 -9.04
CA ASP A 55 -2.34 -16.34 -9.82
C ASP A 55 -1.05 -15.59 -10.15
N SER A 56 -1.08 -14.26 -10.00
CA SER A 56 0.04 -13.39 -10.29
C SER A 56 0.12 -12.24 -9.28
N PRO A 57 1.33 -11.68 -9.05
CA PRO A 57 1.50 -10.52 -8.20
C PRO A 57 0.72 -9.30 -8.72
N GLU A 58 0.60 -9.13 -10.04
CA GLU A 58 -0.15 -8.03 -10.66
C GLU A 58 -1.66 -8.15 -10.39
N SER A 59 -2.21 -9.37 -10.44
CA SER A 59 -3.62 -9.62 -10.09
C SER A 59 -3.89 -9.25 -8.64
N TYR A 60 -2.99 -9.63 -7.73
CA TYR A 60 -3.08 -9.27 -6.30
C TYR A 60 -2.99 -7.75 -6.07
N VAL A 61 -2.00 -7.07 -6.67
CA VAL A 61 -1.86 -5.61 -6.55
C VAL A 61 -3.11 -4.91 -7.08
N LYS A 62 -3.64 -5.34 -8.22
CA LYS A 62 -4.84 -4.75 -8.80
C LYS A 62 -6.04 -4.91 -7.86
N ALA A 63 -6.26 -6.11 -7.31
CA ALA A 63 -7.34 -6.35 -6.36
C ALA A 63 -7.19 -5.48 -5.10
N TRP A 64 -5.97 -5.31 -4.60
CA TRP A 64 -5.71 -4.42 -3.47
C TRP A 64 -6.04 -2.96 -3.77
N MET A 65 -5.65 -2.45 -4.94
CA MET A 65 -5.96 -1.08 -5.38
C MET A 65 -7.47 -0.88 -5.59
N ASP A 66 -8.15 -1.85 -6.20
CA ASP A 66 -9.61 -1.80 -6.41
C ASP A 66 -10.36 -1.82 -5.07
N GLY A 67 -9.93 -2.67 -4.13
CA GLY A 67 -10.49 -2.74 -2.78
C GLY A 67 -10.25 -1.46 -1.97
N HIS A 68 -9.06 -0.85 -2.10
CA HIS A 68 -8.77 0.45 -1.52
C HIS A 68 -9.74 1.53 -2.03
N GLU A 69 -9.89 1.65 -3.35
CA GLU A 69 -10.77 2.63 -3.99
C GLU A 69 -12.23 2.45 -3.55
N GLY A 70 -12.69 1.20 -3.40
CA GLY A 70 -14.02 0.90 -2.88
C GLY A 70 -14.24 1.40 -1.46
N VAL A 71 -13.29 1.15 -0.56
CA VAL A 71 -13.35 1.64 0.83
C VAL A 71 -13.24 3.16 0.89
N TYR A 72 -12.33 3.75 0.11
CA TYR A 72 -12.15 5.20 0.06
C TYR A 72 -13.43 5.92 -0.41
N LYS A 73 -14.06 5.44 -1.50
CA LYS A 73 -15.37 5.95 -1.97
C LYS A 73 -16.45 5.83 -0.91
N LYS A 74 -16.51 4.69 -0.21
CA LYS A 74 -17.48 4.49 0.88
C LYS A 74 -17.30 5.50 2.00
N ASP A 75 -16.06 5.70 2.47
CA ASP A 75 -15.78 6.70 3.52
C ASP A 75 -16.10 8.12 3.04
N ARG A 76 -15.76 8.46 1.80
CA ARG A 76 -16.09 9.76 1.20
C ARG A 76 -17.59 10.02 1.11
N ASN A 77 -18.37 8.98 0.81
CA ASN A 77 -19.84 9.08 0.77
C ASN A 77 -20.46 9.16 2.17
N ILE A 78 -19.79 8.63 3.20
CA ILE A 78 -20.22 8.76 4.60
C ILE A 78 -19.98 10.19 5.09
N ASN A 79 -18.78 10.73 4.87
CA ASN A 79 -18.47 12.10 5.22
C ASN A 79 -17.41 12.66 4.25
N PRO A 80 -17.78 13.65 3.40
CA PRO A 80 -16.85 14.24 2.44
C PRO A 80 -15.75 15.08 3.10
N SER A 81 -15.91 15.46 4.37
CA SER A 81 -14.93 16.23 5.14
C SER A 81 -13.88 15.39 5.84
N PHE A 82 -13.93 14.05 5.72
CA PHE A 82 -12.85 13.22 6.24
C PHE A 82 -11.52 13.57 5.58
N THR A 83 -10.46 13.42 6.37
CA THR A 83 -9.08 13.64 5.97
C THR A 83 -8.23 12.41 6.34
N LYS A 84 -6.94 12.48 6.02
CA LYS A 84 -5.96 11.47 6.44
C LYS A 84 -5.91 11.30 7.96
N ASP A 85 -6.31 12.29 8.75
CA ASP A 85 -6.25 12.18 10.21
C ASP A 85 -7.45 11.38 10.78
N ASP A 86 -8.56 11.33 10.04
CA ASP A 86 -9.80 10.68 10.45
C ASP A 86 -9.88 9.19 10.08
N ARG A 87 -9.38 8.83 8.88
CA ARG A 87 -9.62 7.52 8.26
C ARG A 87 -8.37 6.92 7.64
N SER A 88 -8.19 5.60 7.82
CA SER A 88 -7.07 4.86 7.21
C SER A 88 -7.10 4.90 5.68
N SER A 89 -8.29 4.88 5.06
CA SER A 89 -8.44 5.00 3.61
C SER A 89 -7.88 6.32 3.10
N TYR A 90 -8.16 7.43 3.79
CA TYR A 90 -7.59 8.73 3.43
C TYR A 90 -6.08 8.81 3.67
N LYS A 91 -5.54 8.14 4.70
CA LYS A 91 -4.07 8.00 4.86
C LYS A 91 -3.46 7.33 3.64
N ILE A 92 -4.00 6.18 3.24
CA ILE A 92 -3.50 5.44 2.08
C ILE A 92 -3.64 6.25 0.80
N GLN A 93 -4.80 6.89 0.60
CA GLN A 93 -5.03 7.75 -0.56
C GLN A 93 -3.98 8.87 -0.66
N ALA A 94 -3.67 9.54 0.45
CA ALA A 94 -2.64 10.58 0.47
C ALA A 94 -1.24 10.05 0.10
N LEU A 95 -0.92 8.78 0.43
CA LEU A 95 0.34 8.17 0.00
C LEU A 95 0.31 7.77 -1.48
N LEU A 96 -0.84 7.32 -2.00
CA LEU A 96 -0.99 6.92 -3.41
C LEU A 96 -0.97 8.11 -4.39
N GLU A 97 -1.19 9.33 -3.89
CA GLU A 97 -1.06 10.58 -4.65
C GLU A 97 0.40 10.96 -4.93
N ASP A 98 1.35 10.53 -4.08
CA ASP A 98 2.79 10.65 -4.37
C ASP A 98 3.22 9.50 -5.30
N GLN A 99 3.71 9.85 -6.50
CA GLN A 99 4.06 8.86 -7.54
C GLN A 99 5.13 7.87 -7.09
N PHE A 100 6.11 8.32 -6.30
CA PHE A 100 7.17 7.45 -5.79
C PHE A 100 6.60 6.46 -4.76
N LEU A 101 5.78 6.95 -3.82
CA LEU A 101 5.15 6.10 -2.82
C LEU A 101 4.14 5.14 -3.41
N ARG A 102 3.41 5.54 -4.45
CA ARG A 102 2.56 4.63 -5.20
C ARG A 102 3.37 3.45 -5.75
N GLY A 103 4.47 3.71 -6.45
CA GLY A 103 5.36 2.65 -6.96
C GLY A 103 5.97 1.81 -5.83
N PHE A 104 6.33 2.43 -4.71
CA PHE A 104 6.86 1.71 -3.55
C PHE A 104 5.81 0.83 -2.87
N ILE A 105 4.56 1.27 -2.76
CA ILE A 105 3.42 0.49 -2.25
C ILE A 105 3.16 -0.70 -3.17
N GLU A 106 3.13 -0.49 -4.50
CA GLU A 106 2.99 -1.59 -5.47
C GLU A 106 4.13 -2.60 -5.30
N CYS A 107 5.38 -2.15 -5.19
CA CYS A 107 6.53 -3.01 -4.92
C CYS A 107 6.39 -3.79 -3.60
N TYR A 108 5.95 -3.14 -2.52
CA TYR A 108 5.71 -3.79 -1.24
C TYR A 108 4.63 -4.88 -1.32
N LEU A 109 3.56 -4.64 -2.08
CA LEU A 109 2.50 -5.61 -2.29
C LEU A 109 3.02 -6.82 -3.08
N ILE A 110 3.71 -6.59 -4.19
CA ILE A 110 4.36 -7.65 -4.99
C ILE A 110 5.32 -8.48 -4.12
N ARG A 111 6.14 -7.82 -3.31
CA ARG A 111 7.04 -8.46 -2.35
C ARG A 111 6.28 -9.34 -1.37
N SER A 112 5.16 -8.85 -0.85
CA SER A 112 4.32 -9.60 0.08
C SER A 112 3.70 -10.83 -0.58
N TYR A 113 3.30 -10.72 -1.85
CA TYR A 113 2.84 -11.86 -2.64
C TYR A 113 3.92 -12.95 -2.73
N PHE A 114 5.14 -12.61 -3.15
CA PHE A 114 6.23 -13.60 -3.25
C PHE A 114 6.63 -14.24 -1.92
N LYS A 115 6.44 -13.55 -0.80
CA LYS A 115 6.79 -14.07 0.54
C LYS A 115 5.73 -15.01 1.14
N ASN A 116 4.49 -14.93 0.67
CA ASN A 116 3.36 -15.66 1.23
C ASN A 116 2.73 -16.66 0.25
N ARG A 117 3.35 -16.83 -0.92
CA ARG A 117 3.12 -17.95 -1.84
C ARG A 117 4.16 -19.03 -1.61
#